data_AF-A0A2N2ZMZ5-F1
#
_entry.id   AF-A0A2N2ZMZ5-F1
#
_cell.length_a   1.000
_cell.length_b   1.000
_cell.length_c   1.000
_cell.angle_alpha   90.00
_cell.angle_beta   90.00
_cell.angle_gamma   90.00
#
_symmetry.space_group_name_H-M   'P 1'
#
loop_
_entity.id
_entity.type
_entity.pdbx_description
1 polymer ?
#
loop_
_entity_poly.entity_id
_entity_poly.type
_entity_poly.pdbx_seq_one_letter_code
_entity_poly.pdbx_strand_id
1 'polypeptide(L)'
;MAVSFDDKFNACIQNFTNISKPDYTKSELNYYADFVELTALFSNQDGITLGDIQDRFFGEKDYENAGKRDEDEIFLQDIFQIISERVLIYENDYPFSYTESEILTLKPDLNTNNKLYLSLLISSKLNIFNEFRADLTTDFETISYSVLKQFLPTNSKVKEFGKNTEYEGNAINKIKQLADDLDLTVDDYELSQVGERNNQERGLDIIGWLPFNDKCGNKIILLCQCACGKQYESKQHDTRRFENYLKFYKTKPQHTMFIPYSLINVRAKKFYHSDYIEKEYLIFERKRILEYHKDDTFENLESYKIVNKCIEFMKSGV
;
A
#
# COMPACT_ATOMS: atom_id res chain seq x y z
N MET A 1 -28.17 8.15 11.25
CA MET A 1 -27.47 9.27 10.61
C MET A 1 -26.14 8.74 10.12
N ALA A 2 -25.71 9.08 8.91
CA ALA A 2 -24.35 8.78 8.47
C ALA A 2 -23.37 9.59 9.34
N VAL A 3 -22.30 8.94 9.82
CA VAL A 3 -21.22 9.62 10.55
C VAL A 3 -20.54 10.62 9.61
N SER A 4 -20.33 11.85 10.06
CA SER A 4 -19.71 12.88 9.21
C SER A 4 -18.23 12.58 8.96
N PHE A 5 -17.65 13.19 7.92
CA PHE A 5 -16.21 13.06 7.64
C PHE A 5 -15.35 13.50 8.84
N ASP A 6 -15.69 14.63 9.47
CA ASP A 6 -14.96 15.15 10.62
C ASP A 6 -15.07 14.24 11.84
N ASP A 7 -16.24 13.63 12.08
CA ASP A 7 -16.41 12.66 13.17
C ASP A 7 -15.53 11.41 12.96
N LYS A 8 -15.50 10.88 11.72
CA LYS A 8 -14.61 9.77 11.35
C LYS A 8 -13.14 10.14 11.55
N PHE A 9 -12.74 11.35 11.13
CA PHE A 9 -11.38 11.84 11.28
C PHE A 9 -10.99 11.96 12.76
N ASN A 10 -11.82 12.58 13.58
CA ASN A 10 -11.58 12.72 15.02
C ASN A 10 -11.44 11.35 15.71
N ALA A 11 -12.25 10.36 15.33
CA ALA A 11 -12.11 9.00 15.83
C ALA A 11 -10.76 8.36 15.45
N CYS A 12 -10.26 8.61 14.23
CA CYS A 12 -8.93 8.14 13.80
C CYS A 12 -7.81 8.80 14.60
N ILE A 13 -7.89 10.11 14.86
CA ILE A 13 -6.93 10.85 15.68
C ILE A 13 -6.94 10.33 17.12
N GLN A 14 -8.11 10.17 17.72
CA GLN A 14 -8.24 9.61 19.06
C GLN A 14 -7.62 8.20 19.16
N ASN A 15 -7.88 7.35 18.16
CA ASN A 15 -7.28 6.03 18.07
C ASN A 15 -5.75 6.10 17.96
N PHE A 16 -5.21 7.00 17.13
CA PHE A 16 -3.76 7.21 17.00
C PHE A 16 -3.11 7.65 18.32
N THR A 17 -3.72 8.61 19.03
CA THR A 17 -3.20 9.13 20.32
C THR A 17 -3.16 8.05 21.39
N ASN A 18 -4.08 7.09 21.35
CA ASN A 18 -4.11 5.96 22.29
C ASN A 18 -3.03 4.89 22.00
N ILE A 19 -2.31 4.99 20.88
CA ILE A 19 -1.24 4.06 20.52
C ILE A 19 0.10 4.71 20.87
N SER A 20 0.71 4.28 21.97
CA SER A 20 2.07 4.67 22.37
C SER A 20 3.10 4.04 21.43
N LYS A 21 3.11 2.70 21.36
CA LYS A 21 3.99 1.92 20.52
C LYS A 21 3.18 0.93 19.68
N PRO A 22 3.46 0.76 18.38
CA PRO A 22 2.78 -0.25 17.58
C PRO A 22 3.22 -1.67 17.99
N ASP A 23 2.27 -2.61 17.92
CA ASP A 23 2.50 -4.02 18.22
C ASP A 23 3.12 -4.75 17.01
N TYR A 24 4.40 -4.47 16.77
CA TYR A 24 5.24 -5.15 15.78
C TYR A 24 6.36 -5.93 16.47
N THR A 25 6.79 -7.01 15.86
CA THR A 25 8.02 -7.71 16.24
C THR A 25 9.24 -6.80 16.03
N LYS A 26 10.31 -6.98 16.83
CA LYS A 26 11.51 -6.14 16.73
C LYS A 26 12.18 -6.16 15.35
N SER A 27 11.97 -7.21 14.55
CA SER A 27 12.51 -7.34 13.19
C SER A 27 11.75 -6.53 12.13
N GLU A 28 10.55 -6.05 12.43
CA GLU A 28 9.70 -5.26 11.52
C GLU A 28 10.04 -3.75 11.57
N LEU A 29 11.34 -3.43 11.50
CA LEU A 29 11.86 -2.07 11.63
C LEU A 29 11.25 -1.10 10.59
N ASN A 30 10.97 -1.57 9.38
CA ASN A 30 10.34 -0.76 8.34
C ASN A 30 8.89 -0.35 8.69
N TYR A 31 8.17 -1.16 9.47
CA TYR A 31 6.83 -0.80 9.95
C TYR A 31 6.88 0.15 11.14
N TYR A 32 7.91 0.07 11.97
CA TYR A 32 8.20 1.09 12.97
C TYR A 32 8.55 2.44 12.32
N ALA A 33 9.37 2.44 11.26
CA ALA A 33 9.68 3.66 10.49
C ALA A 33 8.42 4.32 9.92
N ASP A 34 7.47 3.55 9.38
CA ASP A 34 6.16 4.09 8.97
C ASP A 34 5.40 4.73 10.15
N PHE A 35 5.47 4.14 11.35
CA PHE A 35 4.78 4.72 12.52
C PHE A 35 5.45 6.02 12.99
N VAL A 36 6.78 6.11 12.90
CA VAL A 36 7.53 7.34 13.17
C VAL A 36 7.18 8.43 12.16
N GLU A 37 7.11 8.11 10.86
CA GLU A 37 6.64 9.05 9.83
C GLU A 37 5.20 9.52 10.08
N LEU A 38 4.31 8.61 10.49
CA LEU A 38 2.94 8.97 10.86
C LEU A 38 2.91 9.88 12.10
N THR A 39 3.83 9.67 13.05
CA THR A 39 4.00 10.54 14.22
C THR A 39 4.48 11.93 13.80
N ALA A 40 5.42 12.03 12.86
CA ALA A 40 5.87 13.30 12.30
C ALA A 40 4.78 14.03 11.50
N LEU A 41 3.83 13.31 10.90
CA LEU A 41 2.68 13.92 10.23
C LEU A 41 1.75 14.64 11.22
N PHE A 42 1.66 14.12 12.45
CA PHE A 42 0.79 14.65 13.51
C PHE A 42 1.53 15.44 14.58
N SER A 43 2.85 15.59 14.47
CA SER A 43 3.62 16.45 15.36
C SER A 43 3.42 17.92 14.98
N ASN A 44 3.62 18.81 15.94
CA ASN A 44 3.63 20.25 15.70
C ASN A 44 4.76 20.64 14.73
N GLN A 45 4.84 21.93 14.37
CA GLN A 45 5.82 22.43 13.38
C GLN A 45 7.28 22.15 13.75
N ASP A 46 7.58 21.86 15.02
CA ASP A 46 8.92 21.54 15.50
C ASP A 46 9.42 20.15 15.04
N GLY A 47 8.53 19.30 14.50
CA GLY A 47 8.88 17.94 14.05
C GLY A 47 9.02 16.96 15.21
N ILE A 48 9.74 15.86 14.96
CA ILE A 48 10.02 14.83 15.97
C ILE A 48 11.50 14.46 15.97
N THR A 49 12.00 14.14 17.16
CA THR A 49 13.35 13.67 17.43
C THR A 49 13.36 12.20 17.83
N LEU A 50 14.55 11.59 17.91
CA LEU A 50 14.72 10.27 18.50
C LEU A 50 14.23 10.24 19.96
N GLY A 51 14.49 11.31 20.72
CA GLY A 51 14.03 11.45 22.11
C GLY A 51 12.51 11.40 22.22
N ASP A 52 11.79 12.13 21.37
CA ASP A 52 10.31 12.12 21.37
C ASP A 52 9.75 10.72 21.10
N ILE A 53 10.37 9.97 20.19
CA ILE A 53 9.97 8.59 19.89
C ILE A 53 10.36 7.64 21.03
N GLN A 54 11.50 7.86 21.68
CA GLN A 54 11.90 7.09 22.86
C GLN A 54 10.88 7.24 23.98
N ASP A 55 10.53 8.48 24.32
CA ASP A 55 9.54 8.78 25.36
C ASP A 55 8.17 8.22 24.99
N ARG A 56 7.77 8.33 23.72
CA ARG A 56 6.51 7.74 23.25
C ARG A 56 6.49 6.22 23.33
N PHE A 57 7.57 5.53 22.95
CA PHE A 57 7.61 4.07 22.90
C PHE A 57 7.84 3.43 24.26
N PHE A 58 8.57 4.10 25.13
CA PHE A 58 9.10 3.51 26.35
C PHE A 58 8.68 4.25 27.62
N GLY A 59 8.10 5.45 27.50
CA GLY A 59 7.80 6.36 28.60
C GLY A 59 9.04 7.08 29.12
N GLU A 60 8.83 8.02 30.04
CA GLU A 60 9.88 8.58 30.90
C GLU A 60 10.38 7.49 31.88
N LYS A 61 11.16 6.54 31.37
CA LYS A 61 11.79 5.53 32.23
C LYS A 61 12.99 6.15 32.91
N ASP A 62 12.97 6.17 34.25
CA ASP A 62 14.21 6.12 35.01
C ASP A 62 14.86 4.75 34.72
N TYR A 63 15.78 4.74 33.76
CA TYR A 63 16.56 3.56 33.42
C TYR A 63 17.44 3.18 34.62
N GLU A 64 16.95 2.31 35.49
CA GLU A 64 17.76 1.73 36.58
C GLU A 64 18.91 0.84 36.04
N ASN A 65 18.77 0.37 34.79
CA ASN A 65 19.74 -0.49 34.11
C ASN A 65 20.23 0.14 32.80
N ALA A 66 21.51 0.53 32.76
CA ALA A 66 22.15 1.13 31.60
C ALA A 66 22.09 0.25 30.34
N GLY A 67 22.22 -1.08 30.48
CA GLY A 67 22.19 -1.99 29.32
C GLY A 67 20.84 -2.02 28.60
N LYS A 68 19.73 -1.81 29.33
CA LYS A 68 18.39 -1.72 28.72
C LYS A 68 18.21 -0.43 27.94
N ARG A 69 18.83 0.66 28.39
CA ARG A 69 18.84 1.94 27.67
C ARG A 69 19.58 1.80 26.34
N ASP A 70 20.76 1.20 26.38
CA ASP A 70 21.57 0.98 25.17
C ASP A 70 20.82 0.13 24.13
N GLU A 71 20.12 -0.93 24.55
CA GLU A 71 19.29 -1.75 23.65
C GLU A 71 18.13 -0.98 23.02
N ASP A 72 17.41 -0.16 23.79
CA ASP A 72 16.31 0.67 23.30
C ASP A 72 16.84 1.75 22.32
N GLU A 73 17.99 2.35 22.62
CA GLU A 73 18.63 3.38 21.79
C GLU A 73 19.11 2.80 20.45
N ILE A 74 19.79 1.63 20.45
CA ILE A 74 20.22 0.94 19.22
C ILE A 74 19.00 0.62 18.34
N PHE A 75 17.91 0.13 18.93
CA PHE A 75 16.68 -0.17 18.21
C PHE A 75 16.08 1.07 17.55
N LEU A 76 16.09 2.22 18.22
CA LEU A 76 15.61 3.48 17.65
C LEU A 76 16.55 3.99 16.55
N GLN A 77 17.86 3.93 16.76
CA GLN A 77 18.84 4.29 15.74
C GLN A 77 18.65 3.48 14.45
N ASP A 78 18.37 2.17 14.56
CA ASP A 78 18.05 1.32 13.40
C ASP A 78 16.78 1.79 12.66
N ILE A 79 15.76 2.29 13.38
CA ILE A 79 14.54 2.85 12.77
C ILE A 79 14.86 4.16 12.03
N PHE A 80 15.58 5.08 12.66
CA PHE A 80 15.95 6.36 12.06
C PHE A 80 16.94 6.21 10.90
N GLN A 81 17.73 5.14 10.91
CA GLN A 81 18.54 4.77 9.77
C GLN A 81 17.70 4.40 8.55
N ILE A 82 16.56 3.71 8.73
CA ILE A 82 15.60 3.44 7.64
C ILE A 82 15.00 4.75 7.12
N ILE A 83 14.64 5.68 8.01
CA ILE A 83 14.12 7.00 7.63
C ILE A 83 15.15 7.74 6.76
N SER A 84 16.42 7.74 7.16
CA SER A 84 17.52 8.32 6.39
C SER A 84 17.64 7.69 4.99
N GLU A 85 17.48 6.36 4.89
CA GLU A 85 17.47 5.67 3.60
C GLU A 85 16.28 6.08 2.73
N ARG A 86 15.10 6.26 3.33
CA ARG A 86 13.89 6.69 2.60
C ARG A 86 14.05 8.10 2.04
N VAL A 87 14.66 9.03 2.79
CA VAL A 87 14.98 10.38 2.27
C VAL A 87 15.76 10.27 0.95
N LEU A 88 16.71 9.33 0.86
CA LEU A 88 17.53 9.13 -0.33
C LEU A 88 16.78 8.42 -1.48
N ILE A 89 15.95 7.40 -1.20
CA ILE A 89 15.25 6.64 -2.25
C ILE A 89 14.07 7.42 -2.84
N TYR A 90 13.32 8.09 -1.99
CA TYR A 90 12.11 8.80 -2.39
C TYR A 90 12.42 10.22 -2.89
N GLU A 91 13.58 10.78 -2.55
CA GLU A 91 14.06 12.07 -3.04
C GLU A 91 12.98 13.17 -2.87
N ASN A 92 12.58 13.79 -3.97
CA ASN A 92 11.57 14.85 -3.99
C ASN A 92 10.17 14.36 -3.61
N ASP A 93 9.88 13.06 -3.75
CA ASP A 93 8.58 12.48 -3.39
C ASP A 93 8.45 12.25 -1.87
N TYR A 94 9.56 12.24 -1.12
CA TYR A 94 9.52 12.09 0.34
C TYR A 94 8.91 13.35 1.00
N PRO A 95 7.84 13.25 1.80
CA PRO A 95 7.11 14.42 2.30
C PRO A 95 7.77 15.06 3.54
N PHE A 96 8.82 14.46 4.09
CA PHE A 96 9.50 14.96 5.28
C PHE A 96 10.89 15.49 4.95
N SER A 97 11.35 16.47 5.72
CA SER A 97 12.75 16.87 5.81
C SER A 97 13.35 16.18 7.02
N TYR A 98 14.55 15.63 6.85
CA TYR A 98 15.33 15.05 7.93
C TYR A 98 16.67 15.77 7.98
N THR A 99 16.88 16.59 9.00
CA THR A 99 17.99 17.53 9.11
C THR A 99 19.21 16.90 9.80
N GLU A 100 20.36 17.59 9.78
CA GLU A 100 21.57 17.17 10.53
C GLU A 100 21.33 17.05 12.05
N SER A 101 20.30 17.72 12.57
CA SER A 101 19.88 17.61 13.98
C SER A 101 18.98 16.41 14.26
N GLU A 102 18.82 15.48 13.30
CA GLU A 102 17.99 14.27 13.40
C GLU A 102 16.51 14.57 13.72
N ILE A 103 16.05 15.76 13.32
CA ILE A 103 14.65 16.17 13.44
C ILE A 103 13.92 15.83 12.14
N LEU A 104 12.87 15.02 12.23
CA LEU A 104 11.97 14.69 11.13
C LEU A 104 10.77 15.64 11.15
N THR A 105 10.65 16.48 10.13
CA THR A 105 9.61 17.50 10.04
C THR A 105 8.87 17.40 8.71
N LEU A 106 7.55 17.55 8.71
CA LEU A 106 6.77 17.62 7.47
C LEU A 106 7.20 18.86 6.65
N LYS A 107 7.41 18.69 5.35
CA LYS A 107 7.74 19.82 4.46
C LYS A 107 6.57 20.82 4.41
N PRO A 108 6.84 22.14 4.37
CA PRO A 108 5.79 23.15 4.33
C PRO A 108 4.97 23.12 3.04
N ASP A 109 5.65 22.87 1.92
CA ASP A 109 5.07 22.81 0.57
C ASP A 109 5.13 21.37 0.05
N LEU A 110 3.95 20.75 -0.06
CA LEU A 110 3.79 19.37 -0.51
C LEU A 110 3.15 19.33 -1.90
N ASN A 111 3.85 18.72 -2.86
CA ASN A 111 3.30 18.42 -4.17
C ASN A 111 2.39 17.18 -4.15
N THR A 112 1.78 16.86 -5.29
CA THR A 112 0.85 15.72 -5.43
C THR A 112 1.51 14.38 -5.08
N ASN A 113 2.77 14.15 -5.46
CA ASN A 113 3.51 12.93 -5.09
C ASN A 113 3.83 12.84 -3.60
N ASN A 114 4.14 13.97 -2.94
CA ASN A 114 4.31 14.00 -1.49
C ASN A 114 3.02 13.60 -0.79
N LYS A 115 1.88 14.11 -1.26
CA LYS A 115 0.56 13.75 -0.74
C LYS A 115 0.21 12.28 -1.06
N LEU A 116 0.62 11.77 -2.21
CA LEU A 116 0.45 10.35 -2.54
C LEU A 116 1.27 9.47 -1.62
N TYR A 117 2.51 9.84 -1.30
CA TYR A 117 3.31 9.16 -0.29
C TYR A 117 2.54 9.05 1.03
N LEU A 118 1.99 10.18 1.51
CA LEU A 118 1.21 10.21 2.76
C LEU A 118 -0.06 9.36 2.66
N SER A 119 -0.75 9.37 1.51
CA SER A 119 -1.92 8.52 1.26
C SER A 119 -1.57 7.03 1.35
N LEU A 120 -0.44 6.61 0.78
CA LEU A 120 0.07 5.24 0.90
C LEU A 120 0.48 4.91 2.34
N LEU A 121 1.14 5.84 3.03
CA LEU A 121 1.47 5.67 4.45
C LEU A 121 0.21 5.43 5.30
N ILE A 122 -0.83 6.26 5.12
CA ILE A 122 -2.14 6.15 5.78
C ILE A 122 -2.84 4.83 5.41
N SER A 123 -2.83 4.46 4.13
CA SER A 123 -3.39 3.20 3.62
C SER A 123 -2.71 1.97 4.22
N SER A 124 -1.42 2.07 4.58
CA SER A 124 -0.68 1.02 5.29
C SER A 124 -1.01 0.91 6.79
N LYS A 125 -1.87 1.79 7.31
CA LYS A 125 -2.21 1.93 8.73
C LYS A 125 -3.73 1.90 8.95
N LEU A 126 -4.42 1.00 8.25
CA LEU A 126 -5.88 0.81 8.35
C LEU A 126 -6.40 0.54 9.77
N ASN A 127 -5.57 0.01 10.66
CA ASN A 127 -5.94 -0.15 12.07
C ASN A 127 -6.10 1.19 12.80
N ILE A 128 -5.36 2.21 12.37
CA ILE A 128 -5.47 3.58 12.87
C ILE A 128 -6.63 4.29 12.17
N PHE A 129 -6.68 4.20 10.84
CA PHE A 129 -7.69 4.85 9.99
C PHE A 129 -8.91 3.96 9.70
N ASN A 130 -9.40 3.24 10.71
CA ASN A 130 -10.41 2.20 10.50
C ASN A 130 -11.74 2.74 9.95
N GLU A 131 -12.12 3.97 10.33
CA GLU A 131 -13.34 4.63 9.87
C GLU A 131 -13.35 4.95 8.36
N PHE A 132 -12.16 5.02 7.76
CA PHE A 132 -11.95 5.25 6.32
C PHE A 132 -11.47 4.00 5.60
N ARG A 133 -11.52 2.81 6.21
CA ARG A 133 -10.99 1.56 5.62
C ARG A 133 -11.56 1.29 4.23
N ALA A 134 -12.87 1.47 4.05
CA ALA A 134 -13.52 1.21 2.77
C ALA A 134 -13.06 2.20 1.69
N ASP A 135 -12.91 3.47 2.07
CA ASP A 135 -12.49 4.55 1.17
C ASP A 135 -11.02 4.32 0.76
N LEU A 136 -10.12 4.12 1.73
CA LEU A 136 -8.70 3.88 1.48
C LEU A 136 -8.41 2.64 0.64
N THR A 137 -9.16 1.55 0.83
CA THR A 137 -8.97 0.33 0.01
C THR A 137 -9.45 0.51 -1.42
N THR A 138 -10.58 1.19 -1.63
CA THR A 138 -11.13 1.47 -2.97
C THR A 138 -10.24 2.45 -3.75
N ASP A 139 -9.75 3.50 -3.08
CA ASP A 139 -8.83 4.46 -3.67
C ASP A 139 -7.49 3.81 -4.02
N PHE A 140 -7.00 2.90 -3.17
CA PHE A 140 -5.76 2.18 -3.44
C PHE A 140 -5.87 1.27 -4.68
N GLU A 141 -7.01 0.61 -4.88
CA GLU A 141 -7.29 -0.13 -6.14
C GLU A 141 -7.26 0.82 -7.35
N THR A 142 -7.89 1.99 -7.23
CA THR A 142 -7.94 3.01 -8.30
C THR A 142 -6.54 3.54 -8.65
N ILE A 143 -5.73 3.86 -7.63
CA ILE A 143 -4.33 4.29 -7.80
C ILE A 143 -3.51 3.17 -8.47
N SER A 144 -3.67 1.93 -8.00
CA SER A 144 -2.96 0.77 -8.54
C SER A 144 -3.30 0.50 -10.00
N TYR A 145 -4.57 0.69 -10.39
CA TYR A 145 -5.03 0.60 -11.77
C TYR A 145 -4.31 1.63 -12.67
N SER A 146 -4.28 2.90 -12.23
CA SER A 146 -3.60 3.96 -12.99
C SER A 146 -2.09 3.70 -13.09
N VAL A 147 -1.45 3.28 -12.01
CA VAL A 147 -0.03 2.91 -12.00
C VAL A 147 0.28 1.77 -12.96
N LEU A 148 -0.53 0.71 -12.99
CA LEU A 148 -0.33 -0.41 -13.91
C LEU A 148 -0.42 0.04 -15.37
N LYS A 149 -1.38 0.92 -15.68
CA LYS A 149 -1.55 1.50 -17.02
C LYS A 149 -0.35 2.33 -17.45
N GLN A 150 0.32 3.01 -16.53
CA GLN A 150 1.53 3.79 -16.80
C GLN A 150 2.79 2.92 -16.88
N PHE A 151 2.84 1.83 -16.11
CA PHE A 151 3.95 0.88 -16.15
C PHE A 151 3.98 0.08 -17.46
N LEU A 152 2.81 -0.34 -17.95
CA LEU A 152 2.70 -1.12 -19.17
C LEU A 152 2.84 -0.24 -20.43
N PRO A 153 3.30 -0.82 -21.56
CA PRO A 153 3.37 -0.10 -22.82
C PRO A 153 2.01 0.44 -23.28
N THR A 154 2.02 1.49 -24.11
CA THR A 154 0.80 2.19 -24.57
C THR A 154 -0.16 1.31 -25.37
N ASN A 155 0.30 0.22 -25.97
CA ASN A 155 -0.54 -0.75 -26.68
C ASN A 155 -1.14 -1.83 -25.76
N SER A 156 -0.85 -1.80 -24.46
CA SER A 156 -1.47 -2.69 -23.48
C SER A 156 -2.94 -2.35 -23.25
N LYS A 157 -3.67 -3.32 -22.70
CA LYS A 157 -5.01 -3.12 -22.16
C LYS A 157 -4.95 -3.36 -20.66
N VAL A 158 -5.59 -2.49 -19.90
CA VAL A 158 -5.72 -2.61 -18.44
C VAL A 158 -7.18 -2.41 -18.08
N LYS A 159 -7.74 -3.33 -17.29
CA LYS A 159 -9.13 -3.27 -16.80
C LYS A 159 -9.17 -3.54 -15.30
N GLU A 160 -10.08 -2.86 -14.61
CA GLU A 160 -10.46 -3.21 -13.25
C GLU A 160 -11.28 -4.49 -13.28
N PHE A 161 -10.93 -5.45 -12.43
CA PHE A 161 -11.69 -6.68 -12.20
C PHE A 161 -12.35 -6.69 -10.81
N GLY A 162 -11.89 -5.82 -9.90
CA GLY A 162 -12.34 -5.59 -8.52
C GLY A 162 -13.68 -4.84 -8.38
N LYS A 163 -13.76 -3.89 -7.44
CA LYS A 163 -15.02 -3.20 -7.11
C LYS A 163 -15.61 -2.39 -8.26
N ASN A 164 -14.77 -1.78 -9.08
CA ASN A 164 -15.17 -0.91 -10.20
C ASN A 164 -15.23 -1.66 -11.54
N THR A 165 -15.37 -2.99 -11.48
CA THR A 165 -15.35 -3.85 -12.67
C THR A 165 -16.48 -3.53 -13.65
N GLU A 166 -16.14 -3.50 -14.93
CA GLU A 166 -17.11 -3.41 -16.04
C GLU A 166 -17.75 -4.78 -16.36
N TYR A 167 -17.24 -5.86 -15.77
CA TYR A 167 -17.75 -7.22 -16.00
C TYR A 167 -19.04 -7.47 -15.22
N GLU A 168 -20.07 -7.97 -15.91
CA GLU A 168 -21.41 -8.11 -15.34
C GLU A 168 -21.71 -9.52 -14.79
N GLY A 169 -22.62 -9.61 -13.82
CA GLY A 169 -23.10 -10.88 -13.27
C GLY A 169 -22.27 -11.42 -12.09
N ASN A 170 -22.40 -12.72 -11.81
CA ASN A 170 -21.67 -13.38 -10.72
C ASN A 170 -20.21 -13.69 -11.11
N ALA A 171 -19.43 -14.22 -10.17
CA ALA A 171 -18.01 -14.51 -10.41
C ALA A 171 -17.76 -15.40 -11.65
N ILE A 172 -18.63 -16.39 -11.90
CA ILE A 172 -18.50 -17.27 -13.09
C ILE A 172 -18.64 -16.48 -14.38
N ASN A 173 -19.67 -15.62 -14.46
CA ASN A 173 -19.92 -14.79 -15.65
C ASN A 173 -18.78 -13.79 -15.88
N LYS A 174 -18.26 -13.18 -14.81
CA LYS A 174 -17.12 -12.27 -14.89
C LYS A 174 -15.85 -12.98 -15.39
N ILE A 175 -15.56 -14.19 -14.89
CA ILE A 175 -14.40 -14.97 -15.35
C ILE A 175 -14.55 -15.40 -16.82
N LYS A 176 -15.76 -15.75 -17.28
CA LYS A 176 -16.00 -16.06 -18.70
C LYS A 176 -15.78 -14.84 -19.60
N GLN A 177 -16.29 -13.67 -19.22
CA GLN A 177 -16.05 -12.43 -19.96
C GLN A 177 -14.56 -12.05 -19.98
N LEU A 178 -13.84 -12.28 -18.87
CA LEU A 178 -12.39 -12.10 -18.82
C LEU A 178 -11.66 -13.07 -19.77
N ALA A 179 -12.08 -14.34 -19.83
CA ALA A 179 -11.51 -15.30 -20.76
C ALA A 179 -11.69 -14.85 -22.21
N ASP A 180 -12.87 -14.35 -22.56
CA ASP A 180 -13.16 -13.81 -23.89
C ASP A 180 -12.26 -12.60 -24.22
N ASP A 181 -12.07 -11.66 -23.30
CA ASP A 181 -11.17 -10.51 -23.46
C ASP A 181 -9.69 -10.89 -23.67
N LEU A 182 -9.28 -12.00 -23.05
CA LEU A 182 -7.91 -12.52 -23.12
C LEU A 182 -7.69 -13.49 -24.29
N ASP A 183 -8.72 -13.80 -25.09
CA ASP A 183 -8.72 -14.87 -26.10
C ASP A 183 -8.29 -16.23 -25.51
N LEU A 184 -8.78 -16.55 -24.31
CA LEU A 184 -8.52 -17.81 -23.60
C LEU A 184 -9.79 -18.66 -23.50
N THR A 185 -9.59 -19.96 -23.25
CA THR A 185 -10.70 -20.85 -22.88
C THR A 185 -10.74 -21.03 -21.37
N VAL A 186 -11.93 -21.32 -20.86
CA VAL A 186 -12.11 -21.63 -19.45
C VAL A 186 -12.01 -23.13 -19.18
N ASP A 187 -11.76 -23.50 -17.94
CA ASP A 187 -12.04 -24.85 -17.43
C ASP A 187 -13.43 -24.90 -16.79
N ASP A 188 -14.40 -25.49 -17.50
CA ASP A 188 -15.79 -25.57 -17.03
C ASP A 188 -15.93 -26.39 -15.75
N TYR A 189 -15.08 -27.41 -15.54
CA TYR A 189 -15.13 -28.20 -14.32
C TYR A 189 -14.68 -27.36 -13.12
N GLU A 190 -13.52 -26.69 -13.21
CA GLU A 190 -13.04 -25.83 -12.13
C GLU A 190 -13.98 -24.64 -11.87
N LEU A 191 -14.57 -24.06 -12.92
CA LEU A 191 -15.56 -22.99 -12.78
C LEU A 191 -16.85 -23.47 -12.10
N SER A 192 -17.29 -24.71 -12.35
CA SER A 192 -18.47 -25.28 -11.69
C SER A 192 -18.31 -25.42 -10.17
N GLN A 193 -17.06 -25.43 -9.67
CA GLN A 193 -16.76 -25.46 -8.24
C GLN A 193 -16.88 -24.08 -7.57
N VAL A 194 -17.10 -23.00 -8.35
CA VAL A 194 -17.38 -21.67 -7.80
C VAL A 194 -18.85 -21.61 -7.42
N GLY A 195 -19.14 -21.39 -6.12
CA GLY A 195 -20.53 -21.27 -5.66
C GLY A 195 -21.27 -20.14 -6.39
N GLU A 196 -22.48 -20.42 -6.88
CA GLU A 196 -23.28 -19.49 -7.72
C GLU A 196 -23.61 -18.15 -7.04
N ARG A 197 -23.65 -18.13 -5.69
CA ARG A 197 -23.89 -16.94 -4.87
C ARG A 197 -22.63 -16.09 -4.64
N ASN A 198 -21.48 -16.51 -5.16
CA ASN A 198 -20.25 -15.76 -5.00
C ASN A 198 -20.20 -14.62 -6.01
N ASN A 199 -20.41 -13.41 -5.50
CA ASN A 199 -20.33 -12.17 -6.28
C ASN A 199 -18.96 -11.49 -6.20
N GLN A 200 -18.09 -11.96 -5.30
CA GLN A 200 -16.76 -11.38 -5.10
C GLN A 200 -15.77 -11.87 -6.16
N GLU A 201 -14.81 -11.01 -6.46
CA GLU A 201 -13.85 -11.08 -7.56
C GLU A 201 -12.69 -12.06 -7.31
N ARG A 202 -12.85 -12.94 -6.30
CA ARG A 202 -11.95 -14.05 -5.95
C ARG A 202 -10.49 -13.64 -5.74
N GLY A 203 -10.25 -12.36 -5.42
CA GLY A 203 -8.94 -11.76 -5.19
C GLY A 203 -8.12 -11.54 -6.48
N LEU A 204 -8.81 -11.17 -7.56
CA LEU A 204 -8.22 -10.45 -8.68
C LEU A 204 -8.85 -9.06 -8.72
N ASP A 205 -8.05 -8.01 -8.59
CA ASP A 205 -8.54 -6.63 -8.55
C ASP A 205 -8.32 -5.92 -9.89
N ILE A 206 -7.18 -6.18 -10.56
CA ILE A 206 -6.82 -5.53 -11.83
C ILE A 206 -6.23 -6.57 -12.77
N ILE A 207 -6.50 -6.43 -14.07
CA ILE A 207 -5.89 -7.23 -15.14
C ILE A 207 -5.20 -6.33 -16.16
N GLY A 208 -3.97 -6.69 -16.54
CA GLY A 208 -3.24 -6.04 -17.64
C GLY A 208 -2.76 -7.06 -18.67
N TRP A 209 -2.81 -6.75 -19.97
CA TRP A 209 -2.25 -7.63 -21.00
C TRP A 209 -1.80 -6.89 -22.25
N LEU A 210 -0.90 -7.52 -23.00
CA LEU A 210 -0.44 -7.02 -24.29
C LEU A 210 -1.12 -7.80 -25.42
N PRO A 211 -2.10 -7.23 -26.13
CA PRO A 211 -2.83 -7.93 -27.17
C PRO A 211 -2.00 -8.08 -28.46
N PHE A 212 -2.29 -9.16 -29.19
CA PHE A 212 -1.87 -9.35 -30.58
C PHE A 212 -3.10 -9.32 -31.49
N ASN A 213 -2.93 -8.82 -32.73
CA ASN A 213 -4.02 -8.73 -33.70
C ASN A 213 -4.49 -10.10 -34.21
N ASP A 214 -3.65 -11.13 -34.08
CA ASP A 214 -3.95 -12.51 -34.49
C ASP A 214 -4.82 -13.27 -33.48
N LYS A 215 -5.13 -12.66 -32.32
CA LYS A 215 -5.87 -13.25 -31.21
C LYS A 215 -5.23 -14.52 -30.63
N CYS A 216 -3.93 -14.74 -30.86
CA CYS A 216 -3.23 -15.85 -30.23
C CYS A 216 -3.17 -15.65 -28.71
N GLY A 217 -3.54 -16.68 -27.94
CA GLY A 217 -3.49 -16.66 -26.46
C GLY A 217 -2.07 -16.61 -25.87
N ASN A 218 -1.02 -16.77 -26.68
CA ASN A 218 0.38 -16.66 -26.25
C ASN A 218 0.77 -15.18 -26.09
N LYS A 219 0.38 -14.59 -24.97
CA LYS A 219 0.60 -13.18 -24.68
C LYS A 219 1.02 -12.96 -23.23
N ILE A 220 1.51 -11.75 -22.95
CA ILE A 220 1.83 -11.32 -21.59
C ILE A 220 0.53 -10.92 -20.91
N ILE A 221 0.27 -11.49 -19.74
CA ILE A 221 -0.90 -11.25 -18.91
C ILE A 221 -0.41 -11.02 -17.47
N LEU A 222 -0.89 -9.96 -16.83
CA LEU A 222 -0.61 -9.61 -15.45
C LEU A 222 -1.90 -9.73 -14.65
N LEU A 223 -1.91 -10.63 -13.66
CA LEU A 223 -3.00 -10.78 -12.71
C LEU A 223 -2.62 -10.02 -11.43
N CYS A 224 -3.35 -8.97 -11.10
CA CYS A 224 -2.97 -8.03 -10.06
C CYS A 224 -3.93 -8.08 -8.86
N GLN A 225 -3.37 -8.14 -7.66
CA GLN A 225 -4.11 -8.03 -6.40
C GLN A 225 -3.63 -6.81 -5.61
N CYS A 226 -4.56 -6.10 -4.98
CA CYS A 226 -4.31 -4.92 -4.17
C CYS A 226 -4.52 -5.24 -2.67
N ALA A 227 -3.54 -4.89 -1.83
CA ALA A 227 -3.61 -5.21 -0.42
C ALA A 227 -3.06 -4.07 0.47
N CYS A 228 -3.95 -3.45 1.24
CA CYS A 228 -3.57 -2.45 2.24
C CYS A 228 -3.30 -3.04 3.64
N GLY A 229 -3.77 -4.26 3.91
CA GLY A 229 -3.61 -4.92 5.22
C GLY A 229 -2.21 -5.49 5.46
N LYS A 230 -1.82 -5.65 6.74
CA LYS A 230 -0.50 -6.18 7.13
C LYS A 230 -0.28 -7.65 6.72
N GLN A 231 -1.36 -8.45 6.68
CA GLN A 231 -1.33 -9.86 6.27
C GLN A 231 -1.51 -10.02 4.76
N TYR A 232 -0.83 -9.19 3.97
CA TYR A 232 -0.97 -9.21 2.51
C TYR A 232 -0.43 -10.53 1.91
N GLU A 233 0.49 -11.21 2.60
CA GLU A 233 1.05 -12.50 2.21
C GLU A 233 0.00 -13.59 2.07
N SER A 234 -1.03 -13.57 2.93
CA SER A 234 -2.17 -14.49 2.84
C SER A 234 -2.99 -14.34 1.55
N LYS A 235 -2.85 -13.20 0.85
CA LYS A 235 -3.57 -12.88 -0.39
C LYS A 235 -2.79 -13.22 -1.66
N GLN A 236 -1.51 -13.60 -1.57
CA GLN A 236 -0.73 -13.89 -2.77
C GLN A 236 -1.39 -15.03 -3.56
N HIS A 237 -1.78 -16.11 -2.89
CA HIS A 237 -2.45 -17.25 -3.53
C HIS A 237 -3.76 -16.93 -4.28
N ASP A 238 -4.42 -15.79 -4.03
CA ASP A 238 -5.73 -15.49 -4.60
C ASP A 238 -5.70 -15.43 -6.14
N THR A 239 -4.71 -14.72 -6.71
CA THR A 239 -4.54 -14.59 -8.17
C THR A 239 -4.16 -15.90 -8.84
N ARG A 240 -3.42 -16.78 -8.16
CA ARG A 240 -3.04 -18.11 -8.68
C ARG A 240 -4.24 -18.99 -8.98
N ARG A 241 -5.36 -18.78 -8.29
CA ARG A 241 -6.61 -19.53 -8.54
C ARG A 241 -7.11 -19.37 -9.97
N PHE A 242 -6.81 -18.25 -10.63
CA PHE A 242 -7.18 -18.01 -12.01
C PHE A 242 -6.44 -18.92 -13.00
N GLU A 243 -5.30 -19.52 -12.62
CA GLU A 243 -4.65 -20.57 -13.41
C GLU A 243 -5.48 -21.86 -13.47
N ASN A 244 -6.38 -22.08 -12.51
CA ASN A 244 -7.33 -23.21 -12.57
C ASN A 244 -8.53 -22.89 -13.46
N TYR A 245 -8.96 -21.61 -13.50
CA TYR A 245 -10.15 -21.21 -14.26
C TYR A 245 -9.85 -20.93 -15.73
N LEU A 246 -8.68 -20.39 -16.03
CA LEU A 246 -8.27 -19.93 -17.36
C LEU A 246 -7.16 -20.82 -17.92
N LYS A 247 -7.34 -21.29 -19.15
CA LYS A 247 -6.36 -22.14 -19.86
C LYS A 247 -5.35 -21.28 -20.59
N PHE A 248 -4.35 -20.80 -19.86
CA PHE A 248 -3.24 -20.04 -20.41
C PHE A 248 -2.45 -20.84 -21.46
N TYR A 249 -2.13 -20.21 -22.60
CA TYR A 249 -1.49 -20.87 -23.73
C TYR A 249 0.01 -20.55 -23.80
N LYS A 250 0.85 -21.54 -23.44
CA LYS A 250 2.34 -21.52 -23.52
C LYS A 250 3.06 -20.50 -22.62
N THR A 251 2.40 -19.43 -22.20
CA THR A 251 2.90 -18.47 -21.21
C THR A 251 2.06 -18.52 -19.95
N LYS A 252 2.71 -18.48 -18.78
CA LYS A 252 2.01 -18.28 -17.52
C LYS A 252 1.76 -16.78 -17.30
N PRO A 253 0.67 -16.41 -16.61
CA PRO A 253 0.47 -15.02 -16.21
C PRO A 253 1.55 -14.61 -15.20
N GLN A 254 1.87 -13.33 -15.18
CA GLN A 254 2.69 -12.71 -14.15
C GLN A 254 1.77 -12.29 -12.99
N HIS A 255 1.90 -12.97 -11.85
CA HIS A 255 1.20 -12.56 -10.63
C HIS A 255 1.83 -11.31 -10.07
N THR A 256 1.00 -10.32 -9.77
CA THR A 256 1.45 -8.98 -9.38
C THR A 256 0.70 -8.56 -8.13
N MET A 257 1.39 -7.92 -7.20
CA MET A 257 0.76 -7.44 -5.97
C MET A 257 1.11 -5.98 -5.71
N PHE A 258 0.08 -5.17 -5.48
CA PHE A 258 0.18 -3.78 -5.08
C PHE A 258 0.02 -3.68 -3.56
N ILE A 259 0.98 -3.03 -2.90
CA ILE A 259 0.96 -2.79 -1.46
C ILE A 259 1.41 -1.37 -1.12
N PRO A 260 0.81 -0.70 -0.13
CA PRO A 260 1.15 0.68 0.21
C PRO A 260 2.34 0.80 1.19
N TYR A 261 2.91 -0.33 1.61
CA TYR A 261 4.08 -0.39 2.49
C TYR A 261 5.37 -0.05 1.73
N SER A 262 6.35 0.52 2.43
CA SER A 262 7.72 0.64 1.92
C SER A 262 8.48 -0.62 2.28
N LEU A 263 8.76 -1.47 1.28
CA LEU A 263 9.45 -2.74 1.49
C LEU A 263 10.91 -2.74 1.03
N ILE A 264 11.38 -1.74 0.29
CA ILE A 264 12.76 -1.74 -0.22
C ILE A 264 13.76 -1.59 0.94
N ASN A 265 14.65 -2.58 1.08
CA ASN A 265 15.87 -2.49 1.88
C ASN A 265 17.04 -2.15 0.94
N VAL A 266 17.52 -0.91 1.01
CA VAL A 266 18.53 -0.38 0.09
C VAL A 266 19.87 -1.09 0.26
N ARG A 267 20.30 -1.25 1.52
CA ARG A 267 21.59 -1.87 1.86
C ARG A 267 21.69 -3.27 1.29
N ALA A 268 20.62 -4.06 1.45
CA ALA A 268 20.57 -5.43 0.98
C ALA A 268 20.22 -5.57 -0.51
N LYS A 269 19.71 -4.51 -1.15
CA LYS A 269 19.10 -4.55 -2.50
C LYS A 269 18.01 -5.62 -2.61
N LYS A 270 17.20 -5.75 -1.55
CA LYS A 270 16.14 -6.76 -1.37
C LYS A 270 14.90 -6.10 -0.78
N PHE A 271 13.84 -6.88 -0.60
CA PHE A 271 12.71 -6.47 0.23
C PHE A 271 12.95 -6.85 1.70
N TYR A 272 12.51 -6.00 2.61
CA TYR A 272 12.17 -6.41 3.97
C TYR A 272 11.11 -7.50 3.91
N HIS A 273 11.19 -8.49 4.80
CA HIS A 273 10.26 -9.63 4.83
C HIS A 273 10.18 -10.41 3.50
N SER A 274 11.32 -10.53 2.80
CA SER A 274 11.36 -11.23 1.51
C SER A 274 10.93 -12.70 1.58
N ASP A 275 10.97 -13.31 2.77
CA ASP A 275 10.46 -14.66 3.03
C ASP A 275 8.92 -14.75 2.93
N TYR A 276 8.20 -13.65 3.12
CA TYR A 276 6.76 -13.57 2.91
C TYR A 276 6.37 -13.32 1.47
N ILE A 277 7.32 -13.03 0.58
CA ILE A 277 7.07 -12.80 -0.84
C ILE A 277 7.32 -14.11 -1.60
N GLU A 278 6.26 -14.67 -2.17
CA GLU A 278 6.37 -15.87 -2.99
C GLU A 278 7.23 -15.64 -4.23
N LYS A 279 7.80 -16.73 -4.73
CA LYS A 279 8.44 -16.73 -6.05
C LYS A 279 7.43 -16.35 -7.12
N GLU A 280 7.93 -15.71 -8.17
CA GLU A 280 7.16 -15.33 -9.37
C GLU A 280 6.16 -14.19 -9.12
N TYR A 281 6.24 -13.45 -8.01
CA TYR A 281 5.49 -12.21 -7.82
C TYR A 281 6.27 -10.98 -8.27
N LEU A 282 5.58 -10.10 -9.00
CA LEU A 282 6.00 -8.73 -9.23
C LEU A 282 5.34 -7.84 -8.17
N ILE A 283 6.16 -7.19 -7.34
CA ILE A 283 5.66 -6.34 -6.25
C ILE A 283 5.70 -4.87 -6.68
N PHE A 284 4.57 -4.18 -6.57
CA PHE A 284 4.47 -2.73 -6.57
C PHE A 284 4.28 -2.27 -5.13
N GLU A 285 5.39 -1.91 -4.49
CA GLU A 285 5.39 -1.30 -3.18
C GLU A 285 5.44 0.23 -3.30
N ARG A 286 5.41 0.96 -2.18
CA ARG A 286 5.28 2.42 -2.14
C ARG A 286 6.20 3.17 -3.12
N LYS A 287 7.48 2.82 -3.23
CA LYS A 287 8.40 3.53 -4.14
C LYS A 287 8.05 3.29 -5.61
N ARG A 288 7.78 2.04 -6.00
CA ARG A 288 7.36 1.72 -7.37
C ARG A 288 6.02 2.34 -7.75
N ILE A 289 5.09 2.43 -6.80
CA ILE A 289 3.80 3.12 -7.01
C ILE A 289 4.04 4.60 -7.30
N LEU A 290 4.87 5.28 -6.51
CA LEU A 290 5.20 6.69 -6.73
C LEU A 290 5.93 6.93 -8.05
N GLU A 291 6.87 6.06 -8.42
CA GLU A 291 7.65 6.18 -9.66
C GLU A 291 6.78 6.18 -10.93
N TYR A 292 5.71 5.38 -10.93
CA TYR A 292 4.82 5.22 -12.07
C TYR A 292 3.51 6.00 -11.96
N HIS A 293 3.28 6.72 -10.86
CA HIS A 293 2.14 7.63 -10.76
C HIS A 293 2.38 8.88 -11.60
N LYS A 294 1.47 9.15 -12.55
CA LYS A 294 1.55 10.30 -13.47
C LYS A 294 0.18 10.91 -13.79
N ASP A 295 -0.83 10.55 -13.03
CA ASP A 295 -2.23 10.80 -13.37
C ASP A 295 -2.88 11.72 -12.33
N ASP A 296 -3.66 12.67 -12.80
CA ASP A 296 -4.32 13.70 -11.98
C ASP A 296 -5.56 13.15 -11.24
N THR A 297 -5.83 11.85 -11.37
CA THR A 297 -6.97 11.19 -10.70
C THR A 297 -6.86 11.20 -9.18
N PHE A 298 -5.64 11.18 -8.62
CA PHE A 298 -5.43 11.11 -7.17
C PHE A 298 -6.09 12.27 -6.42
N GLU A 299 -6.08 13.49 -6.97
CA GLU A 299 -6.64 14.67 -6.29
C GLU A 299 -8.16 14.63 -6.09
N ASN A 300 -8.84 13.75 -6.84
CA ASN A 300 -10.28 13.57 -6.75
C ASN A 300 -10.70 12.46 -5.76
N LEU A 301 -9.74 11.74 -5.17
CA LEU A 301 -9.99 10.59 -4.29
C LEU A 301 -10.23 11.00 -2.83
N GLU A 302 -10.91 10.15 -2.06
CA GLU A 302 -11.18 10.40 -0.63
C GLU A 302 -9.88 10.41 0.20
N SER A 303 -8.94 9.55 -0.15
CA SER A 303 -7.58 9.48 0.42
C SER A 303 -6.83 10.81 0.29
N TYR A 304 -7.02 11.57 -0.79
CA TYR A 304 -6.46 12.92 -0.93
C TYR A 304 -7.08 13.90 0.08
N LYS A 305 -8.40 13.83 0.28
CA LYS A 305 -9.11 14.64 1.29
C LYS A 305 -8.64 14.29 2.71
N ILE A 306 -8.46 13.01 3.01
CA ILE A 306 -7.93 12.53 4.30
C ILE A 306 -6.52 13.10 4.52
N VAL A 307 -5.63 13.03 3.52
CA VAL A 307 -4.27 13.58 3.61
C VAL A 307 -4.30 15.09 3.87
N ASN A 308 -5.12 15.85 3.14
CA ASN A 308 -5.23 17.29 3.37
C ASN A 308 -5.74 17.60 4.79
N LYS A 309 -6.71 16.82 5.30
CA LYS A 309 -7.20 16.99 6.67
C LYS A 309 -6.11 16.71 7.72
N CYS A 310 -5.27 15.70 7.51
CA CYS A 310 -4.10 15.45 8.37
C CYS A 310 -3.13 16.65 8.37
N ILE A 311 -2.85 17.21 7.20
CA ILE A 311 -1.95 18.37 7.05
C ILE A 311 -2.55 19.62 7.72
N GLU A 312 -3.85 19.86 7.56
CA GLU A 312 -4.56 20.97 8.20
C GLU A 312 -4.57 20.85 9.72
N PHE A 313 -4.80 19.64 10.24
CA PHE A 313 -4.78 19.37 11.67
C PHE A 313 -3.44 19.78 12.30
N MET A 314 -2.32 19.44 11.66
CA MET A 314 -0.99 19.88 12.11
C MET A 314 -0.85 21.41 12.18
N LYS A 315 -1.36 22.13 11.17
CA LYS A 315 -1.29 23.60 11.14
C LYS A 315 -2.11 24.28 12.23
N SER A 316 -3.13 23.60 12.76
CA SER A 316 -4.04 24.15 13.76
C SER A 316 -3.51 24.13 15.20
N GLY A 317 -2.39 23.44 15.46
CA GLY A 317 -1.62 23.56 16.71
C GLY A 317 -2.42 23.32 17.99
N VAL A 318 -3.24 22.25 18.04
CA VAL A 318 -3.95 21.85 19.26
C VAL A 318 -3.07 20.97 20.13
#